data_AF-A0AAD5T6N0-F1
#
_entry.id   AF-A0AAD5T6N0-F1
#
_cell.length_a   1.000
_cell.length_b   1.000
_cell.length_c   1.000
_cell.angle_alpha   90.00
_cell.angle_beta   90.00
_cell.angle_gamma   90.00
#
_symmetry.space_group_name_H-M   'P 1'
#
loop_
_entity.id
_entity.type
_entity.pdbx_description
1 polymer ?
#
loop_
_entity_poly.entity_id
_entity_poly.type
_entity_poly.pdbx_seq_one_letter_code
_entity_poly.pdbx_strand_id
1 'polypeptide(L)'
;MSITFQVGNNGAVEWASNCDWTGGDIGNVLTTGALCGSACISDSGCSKFTWTDYNGGTCWLKDSSATGPVSLSSAGSICGYTTSSTTVTGSGYWPGAIQVVNNIPKDPSCIYESATANVFWSNGQTSLNTGSSVTVGPFSGAYTLGVQENVFMYCSYVGSSGNQCAYSGGTIDNPCYNFNVNNACQVTENVCPYPAPSLGYSYSPAPNGATRYSITGSISGSTCVLTVNWIANKASVTSGCNN
;
A
#
# COMPACT_ATOMS: atom_id res chain seq x y z
N MET A 1 23.55 20.46 20.64
CA MET A 1 22.19 19.87 20.70
C MET A 1 22.22 18.58 19.91
N SER A 2 21.69 17.49 20.46
CA SER A 2 21.48 16.25 19.71
C SER A 2 20.17 16.36 18.94
N ILE A 3 20.20 16.07 17.63
CA ILE A 3 18.99 15.97 16.82
C ILE A 3 18.33 14.63 17.15
N THR A 4 17.06 14.68 17.52
CA THR A 4 16.25 13.49 17.79
C THR A 4 15.29 13.27 16.64
N PHE A 5 15.54 12.22 15.87
CA PHE A 5 14.65 11.77 14.81
C PHE A 5 13.45 11.03 15.37
N GLN A 6 12.32 11.22 14.72
CA GLN A 6 11.05 10.58 15.00
C GLN A 6 10.52 9.97 13.70
N VAL A 7 9.85 8.83 13.84
CA VAL A 7 9.31 8.09 12.71
C VAL A 7 8.16 8.88 12.10
N GLY A 8 8.19 9.05 10.78
CA GLY A 8 7.15 9.70 10.00
C GLY A 8 6.75 8.85 8.80
N ASN A 9 5.59 9.18 8.22
CA ASN A 9 5.05 8.50 7.05
C ASN A 9 5.07 6.96 7.24
N ASN A 10 4.56 6.53 8.40
CA ASN A 10 4.47 5.15 8.85
C ASN A 10 5.77 4.33 8.95
N GLY A 11 6.95 4.95 8.89
CA GLY A 11 8.23 4.22 8.88
C GLY A 11 9.09 4.62 7.70
N ALA A 12 8.48 5.10 6.63
CA ALA A 12 9.13 5.44 5.37
C ALA A 12 10.17 6.56 5.48
N VAL A 13 10.01 7.44 6.47
CA VAL A 13 10.97 8.50 6.77
C VAL A 13 11.22 8.58 8.26
N GLU A 14 12.40 9.06 8.59
CA GLU A 14 12.71 9.62 9.89
C GLU A 14 12.90 11.12 9.73
N TRP A 15 12.29 11.91 10.61
CA TRP A 15 12.33 13.37 10.57
C TRP A 15 12.60 13.99 11.93
N ALA A 16 13.13 15.21 11.94
CA ALA A 16 13.37 15.98 13.15
C ALA A 16 13.03 17.46 12.92
N SER A 17 12.76 18.18 14.00
CA SER A 17 12.54 19.62 13.96
C SER A 17 13.85 20.38 14.14
N ASN A 18 13.86 21.63 13.64
CA ASN A 18 14.96 22.58 13.76
C ASN A 18 16.28 22.00 13.25
N CYS A 19 16.23 21.40 12.06
CA CYS A 19 17.39 20.85 11.40
C CYS A 19 17.37 21.08 9.89
N ASP A 20 18.52 20.84 9.26
CA ASP A 20 18.73 20.90 7.81
C ASP A 20 19.73 19.83 7.36
N TRP A 21 19.58 19.39 6.11
CA TRP A 21 20.59 18.65 5.36
C TRP A 21 21.27 19.61 4.38
N THR A 22 22.56 19.85 4.55
CA THR A 22 23.29 20.85 3.76
C THR A 22 23.67 20.32 2.37
N GLY A 23 23.32 21.09 1.33
CA GLY A 23 23.58 20.77 -0.07
C GLY A 23 22.73 19.62 -0.62
N GLY A 24 23.18 19.05 -1.73
CA GLY A 24 22.55 17.90 -2.40
C GLY A 24 21.16 18.18 -2.97
N ASP A 25 20.75 19.44 -3.12
CA ASP A 25 19.44 19.82 -3.65
C ASP A 25 19.29 19.39 -5.11
N ILE A 26 18.27 18.57 -5.36
CA ILE A 26 17.91 18.08 -6.70
C ILE A 26 16.59 18.67 -7.20
N GLY A 27 15.85 19.35 -6.33
CA GLY A 27 14.60 20.02 -6.66
C GLY A 27 13.89 20.56 -5.44
N ASN A 28 12.73 21.17 -5.66
CA ASN A 28 11.88 21.66 -4.58
C ASN A 28 10.40 21.58 -4.93
N VAL A 29 9.55 21.45 -3.91
CA VAL A 29 8.09 21.40 -4.03
C VAL A 29 7.46 22.31 -2.97
N LEU A 30 6.47 23.10 -3.37
CA LEU A 30 5.67 23.89 -2.41
C LEU A 30 4.70 22.95 -1.70
N THR A 31 4.86 22.81 -0.38
CA THR A 31 4.07 21.90 0.44
C THR A 31 4.22 22.22 1.93
N THR A 32 3.44 21.57 2.79
CA THR A 32 3.58 21.69 4.25
C THR A 32 4.71 20.82 4.78
N GLY A 33 5.26 21.14 5.95
CA GLY A 33 6.34 20.35 6.55
C GLY A 33 5.97 18.88 6.79
N ALA A 34 4.70 18.63 7.13
CA ALA A 34 4.17 17.27 7.31
C ALA A 34 4.21 16.42 6.03
N LEU A 35 4.15 17.06 4.85
CA LEU A 35 4.11 16.39 3.55
C LEU A 35 5.48 16.33 2.86
N CYS A 36 6.51 16.97 3.40
CA CYS A 36 7.83 17.04 2.77
C CYS A 36 8.50 15.66 2.66
N GLY A 37 8.33 14.79 3.66
CA GLY A 37 8.79 13.41 3.59
C GLY A 37 8.13 12.62 2.46
N SER A 38 6.81 12.77 2.27
CA SER A 38 6.08 12.12 1.19
C SER A 38 6.52 12.63 -0.19
N ALA A 39 6.78 13.94 -0.31
CA ALA A 39 7.32 14.53 -1.53
C ALA A 39 8.71 13.95 -1.87
N CYS A 40 9.58 13.78 -0.88
CA CYS A 40 10.87 13.13 -1.09
C CYS A 40 10.70 11.67 -1.54
N ILE A 41 9.85 10.89 -0.89
CA ILE A 41 9.62 9.49 -1.30
C ILE A 41 9.08 9.38 -2.73
N SER A 42 8.28 10.36 -3.17
CA SER A 42 7.74 10.36 -4.53
C SER A 42 8.78 10.63 -5.63
N ASP A 43 9.94 11.18 -5.26
CA ASP A 43 11.05 11.46 -6.18
C ASP A 43 12.14 10.38 -6.03
N SER A 44 12.37 9.61 -7.10
CA SER A 44 13.34 8.50 -7.07
C SER A 44 14.79 8.92 -6.84
N GLY A 45 15.13 10.19 -7.03
CA GLY A 45 16.46 10.74 -6.75
C GLY A 45 16.60 11.23 -5.30
N CYS A 46 15.49 11.41 -4.58
CA CYS A 46 15.50 11.99 -3.24
C CYS A 46 15.77 10.92 -2.18
N SER A 47 16.71 11.21 -1.29
CA SER A 47 17.03 10.39 -0.11
C SER A 47 16.91 11.17 1.19
N LYS A 48 16.97 12.50 1.12
CA LYS A 48 16.96 13.44 2.24
C LYS A 48 16.07 14.62 1.89
N PHE A 49 15.52 15.29 2.89
CA PHE A 49 14.69 16.47 2.65
C PHE A 49 14.86 17.51 3.73
N THR A 50 14.58 18.76 3.39
CA THR A 50 14.43 19.84 4.36
C THR A 50 13.25 20.71 4.00
N TRP A 51 12.35 20.94 4.94
CA TRP A 51 11.26 21.88 4.84
C TRP A 51 11.59 23.19 5.56
N THR A 52 11.20 24.29 4.92
CA THR A 52 11.32 25.65 5.45
C THR A 52 10.03 26.42 5.19
N ASP A 53 9.82 27.52 5.90
CA ASP A 53 8.70 28.46 5.70
C ASP A 53 8.87 29.37 4.46
N TYR A 54 9.97 29.19 3.72
CA TYR A 54 10.22 29.90 2.47
C TYR A 54 9.03 29.79 1.51
N ASN A 55 8.60 30.93 0.95
CA ASN A 55 7.43 31.07 0.06
C ASN A 55 6.13 30.45 0.62
N GLY A 56 5.94 30.46 1.94
CA GLY A 56 4.76 29.90 2.59
C GLY A 56 4.83 28.38 2.81
N GLY A 57 5.99 27.77 2.59
CA GLY A 57 6.23 26.35 2.78
C GLY A 57 6.91 25.72 1.57
N THR A 58 8.21 25.46 1.69
CA THR A 58 9.01 24.82 0.63
C THR A 58 9.71 23.59 1.18
N CYS A 59 9.52 22.47 0.50
CA CYS A 59 10.27 21.23 0.70
C CYS A 59 11.41 21.14 -0.33
N TRP A 60 12.64 21.16 0.17
CA TRP A 60 13.86 20.96 -0.60
C TRP A 60 14.15 19.46 -0.67
N LEU A 61 14.09 18.91 -1.88
CA LEU A 61 14.37 17.50 -2.16
C LEU A 61 15.86 17.34 -2.38
N LYS A 62 16.47 16.40 -1.65
CA LYS A 62 17.92 16.23 -1.62
C LYS A 62 18.32 14.79 -1.89
N ASP A 63 19.37 14.60 -2.65
CA ASP A 63 19.92 13.28 -2.93
C ASP A 63 20.82 12.76 -1.79
N SER A 64 21.44 11.61 -2.02
CA SER A 64 22.32 10.96 -1.04
C SER A 64 23.59 11.79 -0.70
N SER A 65 23.99 12.75 -1.54
CA SER A 65 25.18 13.58 -1.35
C SER A 65 25.03 14.65 -0.27
N ALA A 66 23.78 15.00 0.13
CA ALA A 66 23.55 16.00 1.16
C ALA A 66 24.18 15.61 2.51
N THR A 67 24.74 16.58 3.24
CA THR A 67 25.54 16.37 4.45
C THR A 67 24.83 16.87 5.71
N GLY A 68 25.10 16.30 6.87
CA GLY A 68 24.42 16.65 8.14
C GLY A 68 23.80 15.43 8.84
N PRO A 69 22.70 15.59 9.59
CA PRO A 69 21.90 16.81 9.75
C PRO A 69 22.57 17.85 10.67
N VAL A 70 22.33 19.14 10.43
CA VAL A 70 22.80 20.24 11.31
C VAL A 70 21.64 20.82 12.10
N SER A 71 21.85 21.14 13.39
CA SER A 71 20.83 21.79 14.21
C SER A 71 20.73 23.27 13.84
N LEU A 72 19.53 23.75 13.58
CA LEU A 72 19.24 25.15 13.34
C LEU A 72 18.70 25.81 14.62
N SER A 73 19.12 27.04 14.87
CA SER A 73 18.61 27.88 15.96
C SER A 73 17.23 28.49 15.64
N SER A 74 16.85 28.48 14.37
CA SER A 74 15.57 29.00 13.86
C SER A 74 14.46 27.98 14.09
N ALA A 75 13.41 28.36 14.82
CA ALA A 75 12.25 27.53 15.06
C ALA A 75 11.46 27.31 13.75
N GLY A 76 11.17 26.06 13.42
CA GLY A 76 10.16 25.72 12.40
C GLY A 76 10.67 24.96 11.19
N SER A 77 11.98 24.85 10.95
CA SER A 77 12.47 23.95 9.89
C SER A 77 12.25 22.49 10.28
N ILE A 78 12.08 21.63 9.30
CA ILE A 78 11.99 20.18 9.49
C ILE A 78 12.97 19.54 8.52
N CYS A 79 13.78 18.58 8.96
CA CYS A 79 14.60 17.80 8.05
C CYS A 79 14.38 16.31 8.28
N GLY A 80 14.67 15.49 7.29
CA GLY A 80 14.53 14.05 7.41
C GLY A 80 15.15 13.30 6.24
N TYR A 81 15.04 11.99 6.28
CA TYR A 81 15.56 11.08 5.27
C TYR A 81 14.64 9.89 5.07
N THR A 82 14.70 9.31 3.87
CA THR A 82 13.99 8.06 3.56
C THR A 82 14.68 6.91 4.26
N THR A 83 13.92 6.06 4.95
CA THR A 83 14.47 4.81 5.50
C THR A 83 14.46 3.78 4.38
N SER A 84 15.60 3.11 4.14
CA SER A 84 15.72 2.12 3.06
C SER A 84 14.89 0.84 3.30
N SER A 85 14.22 0.72 4.45
CA SER A 85 13.51 -0.51 4.82
C SER A 85 12.66 -0.31 6.08
N THR A 86 11.43 0.19 5.92
CA THR A 86 10.29 -0.33 6.70
C THR A 86 9.08 -0.18 5.82
N THR A 87 8.80 -1.28 5.17
CA THR A 87 7.53 -1.56 4.58
C THR A 87 6.42 -1.47 5.63
N VAL A 88 5.42 -0.68 5.30
CA VAL A 88 4.26 -0.49 6.15
C VAL A 88 3.11 -1.17 5.43
N THR A 89 2.59 -2.23 6.02
CA THR A 89 1.43 -2.95 5.49
C THR A 89 0.26 -1.98 5.27
N GLY A 90 -0.12 -1.78 4.00
CA GLY A 90 -1.25 -0.92 3.64
C GLY A 90 -0.97 0.59 3.65
N SER A 91 0.27 1.03 3.42
CA SER A 91 0.51 2.40 2.94
C SER A 91 1.42 2.39 1.72
N GLY A 92 0.83 2.42 0.53
CA GLY A 92 1.60 2.48 -0.72
C GLY A 92 2.24 3.85 -0.96
N TYR A 93 3.22 3.87 -1.89
CA TYR A 93 4.08 5.03 -2.19
C TYR A 93 3.81 5.64 -3.56
N TRP A 94 2.79 5.19 -4.29
CA TRP A 94 2.41 5.77 -5.57
C TRP A 94 1.55 7.04 -5.36
N PRO A 95 2.02 8.25 -5.73
CA PRO A 95 1.29 9.50 -5.49
C PRO A 95 0.17 9.76 -6.51
N GLY A 96 0.15 9.00 -7.61
CA GLY A 96 -0.80 9.16 -8.70
C GLY A 96 -2.07 8.33 -8.54
N ALA A 97 -2.86 8.28 -9.62
CA ALA A 97 -4.01 7.38 -9.68
C ALA A 97 -3.53 5.93 -9.85
N ILE A 98 -4.27 5.00 -9.25
CA ILE A 98 -4.08 3.55 -9.42
C ILE A 98 -5.32 3.00 -10.10
N GLN A 99 -5.13 2.31 -11.23
CA GLN A 99 -6.18 1.55 -11.88
C GLN A 99 -6.02 0.08 -11.51
N VAL A 100 -7.04 -0.53 -10.92
CA VAL A 100 -7.09 -1.96 -10.64
C VAL A 100 -7.95 -2.63 -11.70
N VAL A 101 -7.36 -3.53 -12.47
CA VAL A 101 -8.00 -4.32 -13.53
C VAL A 101 -8.19 -5.74 -13.02
N ASN A 102 -9.44 -6.21 -13.03
CA ASN A 102 -9.78 -7.55 -12.58
C ASN A 102 -9.90 -8.52 -13.76
N ASN A 103 -8.98 -9.48 -13.87
CA ASN A 103 -9.06 -10.58 -14.84
C ASN A 103 -9.37 -11.92 -14.19
N ILE A 104 -9.76 -11.96 -12.91
CA ILE A 104 -10.11 -13.20 -12.22
C ILE A 104 -11.42 -13.75 -12.80
N PRO A 105 -11.42 -14.94 -13.42
CA PRO A 105 -12.66 -15.62 -13.80
C PRO A 105 -13.27 -16.34 -12.59
N LYS A 106 -14.53 -16.79 -12.74
CA LYS A 106 -15.18 -17.62 -11.71
C LYS A 106 -14.54 -19.00 -11.68
N ASP A 107 -14.09 -19.45 -10.51
CA ASP A 107 -13.69 -20.83 -10.27
C ASP A 107 -14.95 -21.74 -10.30
N PRO A 108 -15.01 -22.77 -11.15
CA PRO A 108 -16.18 -23.65 -11.25
C PRO A 108 -16.46 -24.46 -9.98
N SER A 109 -15.47 -24.61 -9.09
CA SER A 109 -15.62 -25.30 -7.81
C SER A 109 -16.31 -24.43 -6.74
N CYS A 110 -16.70 -23.21 -7.09
CA CYS A 110 -17.08 -22.13 -6.19
C CYS A 110 -18.31 -21.37 -6.70
N ILE A 111 -19.13 -20.84 -5.79
CA ILE A 111 -20.23 -19.93 -6.14
C ILE A 111 -19.75 -18.49 -5.96
N TYR A 112 -19.85 -17.70 -7.02
CA TYR A 112 -19.51 -16.27 -7.03
C TYR A 112 -20.76 -15.42 -7.25
N GLU A 113 -20.70 -14.16 -6.79
CA GLU A 113 -21.64 -13.13 -7.24
C GLU A 113 -21.42 -12.79 -8.73
N SER A 114 -22.14 -11.79 -9.27
CA SER A 114 -21.86 -11.27 -10.62
C SER A 114 -20.41 -10.79 -10.74
N ALA A 115 -19.94 -10.03 -9.75
CA ALA A 115 -18.55 -9.62 -9.60
C ALA A 115 -17.68 -10.77 -9.06
N THR A 116 -16.42 -10.83 -9.50
CA THR A 116 -15.47 -11.87 -9.08
C THR A 116 -14.41 -11.38 -8.11
N ALA A 117 -14.26 -10.07 -7.96
CA ALA A 117 -13.34 -9.46 -7.01
C ALA A 117 -13.94 -8.24 -6.33
N ASN A 118 -13.61 -8.04 -5.06
CA ASN A 118 -13.80 -6.79 -4.33
C ASN A 118 -12.45 -6.07 -4.24
N VAL A 119 -12.46 -4.77 -4.53
CA VAL A 119 -11.30 -3.88 -4.41
C VAL A 119 -11.62 -2.87 -3.33
N PHE A 120 -10.70 -2.65 -2.41
CA PHE A 120 -10.88 -1.73 -1.30
C PHE A 120 -9.64 -0.85 -1.10
N TRP A 121 -9.88 0.36 -0.63
CA TRP A 121 -8.86 1.38 -0.38
C TRP A 121 -9.24 2.21 0.85
N SER A 122 -8.40 3.16 1.24
CA SER A 122 -8.51 3.92 2.51
C SER A 122 -9.88 4.47 2.87
N ASN A 123 -10.73 4.79 1.89
CA ASN A 123 -12.03 5.40 2.12
C ASN A 123 -13.13 4.83 1.21
N GLY A 124 -12.96 3.63 0.67
CA GLY A 124 -14.00 3.04 -0.17
C GLY A 124 -13.72 1.60 -0.59
N GLN A 125 -14.74 1.01 -1.19
CA GLN A 125 -14.69 -0.32 -1.77
C GLN A 125 -15.64 -0.40 -2.98
N THR A 126 -15.33 -1.30 -3.90
CA THR A 126 -16.22 -1.63 -5.02
C THR A 126 -16.01 -3.09 -5.43
N SER A 127 -17.03 -3.68 -6.04
CA SER A 127 -16.94 -4.99 -6.67
C SER A 127 -16.70 -4.84 -8.17
N LEU A 128 -15.88 -5.71 -8.75
CA LEU A 128 -15.53 -5.73 -10.17
C LEU A 128 -15.91 -7.05 -10.82
N ASN A 129 -16.59 -6.98 -11.97
CA ASN A 129 -16.74 -8.12 -12.88
C ASN A 129 -15.39 -8.43 -13.55
N THR A 130 -15.23 -9.67 -14.03
CA THR A 130 -14.08 -10.02 -14.87
C THR A 130 -13.99 -9.11 -16.10
N GLY A 131 -12.79 -8.62 -16.41
CA GLY A 131 -12.51 -7.65 -17.47
C GLY A 131 -12.83 -6.19 -17.11
N SER A 132 -13.38 -5.92 -15.92
CA SER A 132 -13.67 -4.55 -15.47
C SER A 132 -12.50 -3.95 -14.69
N SER A 133 -12.49 -2.63 -14.57
CA SER A 133 -11.48 -1.89 -13.79
C SER A 133 -12.08 -0.76 -12.98
N VAL A 134 -11.42 -0.40 -11.88
CA VAL A 134 -11.67 0.84 -11.14
C VAL A 134 -10.40 1.67 -11.09
N THR A 135 -10.53 2.99 -11.20
CA THR A 135 -9.44 3.93 -10.92
C THR A 135 -9.68 4.60 -9.58
N VAL A 136 -8.71 4.53 -8.69
CA VAL A 136 -8.72 5.06 -7.32
C VAL A 136 -7.57 6.04 -7.12
N GLY A 137 -7.72 6.93 -6.14
CA GLY A 137 -6.81 8.06 -5.94
C GLY A 137 -7.18 9.27 -6.83
N PRO A 138 -6.22 10.17 -7.12
CA PRO A 138 -4.81 10.15 -6.69
C PRO A 138 -4.66 10.16 -5.17
N PHE A 139 -3.59 9.57 -4.66
CA PHE A 139 -3.35 9.47 -3.22
C PHE A 139 -2.33 10.52 -2.76
N SER A 140 -2.73 11.37 -1.82
CA SER A 140 -1.81 12.30 -1.15
C SER A 140 -1.24 11.64 0.12
N GLY A 141 -0.20 10.83 -0.04
CA GLY A 141 0.47 10.13 1.06
C GLY A 141 0.05 8.66 1.19
N ALA A 142 0.14 8.13 2.41
CA ALA A 142 -0.15 6.74 2.73
C ALA A 142 -1.59 6.32 2.35
N TYR A 143 -1.74 5.22 1.62
CA TYR A 143 -3.04 4.62 1.31
C TYR A 143 -3.07 3.10 1.52
N THR A 144 -4.19 2.58 1.99
CA THR A 144 -4.46 1.15 1.98
C THR A 144 -4.99 0.76 0.62
N LEU A 145 -4.57 -0.41 0.12
CA LEU A 145 -5.09 -1.01 -1.08
C LEU A 145 -5.14 -2.51 -0.89
N GLY A 146 -6.23 -3.13 -1.35
CA GLY A 146 -6.30 -4.56 -1.42
C GLY A 146 -7.37 -5.07 -2.34
N VAL A 147 -7.26 -6.37 -2.62
CA VAL A 147 -8.16 -7.12 -3.50
C VAL A 147 -8.55 -8.39 -2.76
N GLN A 148 -9.81 -8.76 -2.90
CA GLN A 148 -10.40 -9.97 -2.36
C GLN A 148 -11.16 -10.64 -3.49
N GLU A 149 -11.18 -11.98 -3.58
CA GLU A 149 -12.18 -12.62 -4.45
C GLU A 149 -13.59 -12.25 -3.95
N ASN A 150 -14.64 -12.42 -4.75
CA ASN A 150 -16.02 -12.21 -4.31
C ASN A 150 -16.82 -13.52 -4.37
N VAL A 151 -16.47 -14.42 -3.46
CA VAL A 151 -17.01 -15.78 -3.36
C VAL A 151 -18.14 -15.78 -2.31
N PHE A 152 -19.28 -16.37 -2.65
CA PHE A 152 -20.51 -16.33 -1.85
C PHE A 152 -20.63 -17.52 -0.87
N MET A 153 -20.42 -18.76 -1.34
CA MET A 153 -20.49 -19.97 -0.52
C MET A 153 -19.84 -21.18 -1.23
N TYR A 154 -19.64 -22.28 -0.50
CA TYR A 154 -19.12 -23.57 -0.98
C TYR A 154 -17.63 -23.67 -1.31
N CYS A 155 -16.81 -22.65 -1.01
CA CYS A 155 -15.36 -22.75 -1.23
C CYS A 155 -14.63 -23.07 0.06
N SER A 156 -14.01 -24.25 0.10
CA SER A 156 -13.04 -24.60 1.13
C SER A 156 -11.63 -24.41 0.58
N TYR A 157 -10.82 -23.61 1.27
CA TYR A 157 -9.40 -23.41 0.94
C TYR A 157 -8.56 -24.49 1.64
N VAL A 158 -7.79 -25.27 0.86
CA VAL A 158 -6.95 -26.35 1.40
C VAL A 158 -5.74 -25.76 2.13
N GLY A 159 -5.50 -26.11 3.40
CA GLY A 159 -4.26 -25.76 4.13
C GLY A 159 -4.43 -25.11 5.51
N SER A 160 -5.62 -24.63 5.87
CA SER A 160 -5.95 -24.19 7.23
C SER A 160 -6.43 -25.39 8.06
N SER A 161 -5.98 -25.49 9.31
CA SER A 161 -6.45 -26.50 10.26
C SER A 161 -7.96 -26.36 10.48
N GLY A 162 -8.74 -27.24 9.85
CA GLY A 162 -10.21 -27.19 9.82
C GLY A 162 -10.70 -26.52 8.53
N ASN A 163 -11.67 -27.13 7.86
CA ASN A 163 -12.35 -26.60 6.67
C ASN A 163 -12.77 -25.14 6.89
N GLN A 164 -11.94 -24.18 6.47
CA GLN A 164 -12.30 -22.78 6.48
C GLN A 164 -13.12 -22.52 5.23
N CYS A 165 -14.42 -22.49 5.44
CA CYS A 165 -15.38 -22.15 4.43
C CYS A 165 -15.38 -20.64 4.22
N ALA A 166 -15.29 -20.22 2.95
CA ALA A 166 -15.76 -18.89 2.59
C ALA A 166 -17.22 -18.80 3.06
N TYR A 167 -17.44 -18.03 4.12
CA TYR A 167 -18.72 -17.85 4.80
C TYR A 167 -19.23 -19.07 5.60
N SER A 168 -18.78 -19.23 6.86
CA SER A 168 -19.50 -20.02 7.87
C SER A 168 -20.04 -19.10 8.98
N GLY A 169 -21.25 -18.57 8.79
CA GLY A 169 -21.98 -17.87 9.86
C GLY A 169 -21.94 -16.33 9.86
N GLY A 170 -21.73 -15.67 8.72
CA GLY A 170 -21.98 -14.23 8.59
C GLY A 170 -20.79 -13.31 8.82
N THR A 171 -19.60 -13.84 9.12
CA THR A 171 -18.36 -13.06 9.19
C THR A 171 -17.53 -13.23 7.92
N ILE A 172 -17.07 -12.11 7.40
CA ILE A 172 -16.48 -11.91 6.08
C ILE A 172 -15.04 -12.42 6.08
N ASP A 173 -14.83 -13.72 5.82
CA ASP A 173 -13.49 -14.32 5.67
C ASP A 173 -13.25 -14.79 4.23
N ASN A 174 -13.34 -13.87 3.27
CA ASN A 174 -12.70 -14.11 1.98
C ASN A 174 -11.28 -13.48 2.05
N PRO A 175 -10.23 -14.12 1.49
CA PRO A 175 -8.86 -13.70 1.76
C PRO A 175 -8.60 -12.33 1.16
N CYS A 176 -8.51 -11.30 2.01
CA CYS A 176 -8.14 -9.94 1.62
C CYS A 176 -6.65 -9.87 1.37
N TYR A 177 -6.22 -9.83 0.12
CA TYR A 177 -4.84 -9.55 -0.24
C TYR A 177 -4.61 -8.05 -0.15
N ASN A 178 -4.03 -7.61 0.97
CA ASN A 178 -3.57 -6.24 1.13
C ASN A 178 -2.14 -6.15 0.61
N PHE A 179 -1.88 -5.10 -0.16
CA PHE A 179 -0.60 -4.96 -0.80
C PHE A 179 -0.19 -3.50 -0.96
N ASN A 180 1.12 -3.32 -1.07
CA ASN A 180 1.74 -2.03 -1.29
C ASN A 180 2.22 -1.92 -2.73
N VAL A 181 2.25 -0.68 -3.23
CA VAL A 181 2.79 -0.38 -4.55
C VAL A 181 3.92 0.64 -4.38
N ASN A 182 5.08 0.35 -4.96
CA ASN A 182 6.21 1.28 -4.97
C ASN A 182 6.09 2.33 -6.09
N ASN A 183 7.06 3.26 -6.14
CA ASN A 183 7.14 4.30 -7.16
C ASN A 183 7.38 3.78 -8.60
N ALA A 184 7.75 2.51 -8.76
CA ALA A 184 7.87 1.83 -10.06
C ALA A 184 6.57 1.10 -10.46
N CYS A 185 5.46 1.31 -9.76
CA CYS A 185 4.21 0.57 -9.93
C CYS A 185 4.42 -0.95 -9.78
N GLN A 186 5.27 -1.37 -8.84
CA GLN A 186 5.46 -2.78 -8.52
C GLN A 186 4.82 -3.09 -7.18
N VAL A 187 4.20 -4.26 -7.09
CA VAL A 187 3.64 -4.76 -5.83
C VAL A 187 4.79 -5.25 -4.95
N THR A 188 4.98 -4.64 -3.78
CA THR A 188 6.16 -4.89 -2.92
C THR A 188 5.87 -5.69 -1.66
N GLU A 189 4.62 -5.90 -1.27
CA GLU A 189 4.27 -6.67 -0.07
C GLU A 189 2.89 -7.31 -0.10
N ASN A 190 2.75 -8.44 0.62
CA ASN A 190 1.59 -9.33 0.60
C ASN A 190 1.25 -9.75 2.04
N VAL A 191 0.38 -9.03 2.76
CA VAL A 191 0.07 -9.41 4.15
C VAL A 191 -1.42 -9.30 4.45
N CYS A 192 -2.03 -10.44 4.78
CA CYS A 192 -3.35 -10.52 5.40
C CYS A 192 -3.16 -10.75 6.92
N PRO A 193 -3.90 -10.09 7.83
CA PRO A 193 -4.87 -9.00 7.65
C PRO A 193 -4.32 -7.61 8.05
N TYR A 194 -4.97 -6.55 7.53
CA TYR A 194 -4.98 -5.20 8.10
C TYR A 194 -6.44 -4.83 8.43
N PRO A 195 -6.73 -4.20 9.58
CA PRO A 195 -5.80 -3.66 10.58
C PRO A 195 -5.15 -4.69 11.49
N ALA A 196 -4.03 -4.29 12.11
CA ALA A 196 -3.21 -5.11 13.00
C ALA A 196 -3.96 -5.54 14.29
N PRO A 197 -3.49 -6.60 14.99
CA PRO A 197 -4.14 -7.17 16.19
C PRO A 197 -4.33 -6.21 17.37
N SER A 198 -3.75 -5.01 17.34
CA SER A 198 -3.95 -3.97 18.36
C SER A 198 -5.39 -3.47 18.46
N LEU A 199 -6.26 -3.81 17.50
CA LEU A 199 -7.69 -3.51 17.52
C LEU A 199 -8.60 -4.72 17.87
N GLY A 200 -8.02 -5.85 18.31
CA GLY A 200 -8.80 -7.01 18.74
C GLY A 200 -9.37 -7.88 17.61
N TYR A 201 -8.94 -7.67 16.37
CA TYR A 201 -9.28 -8.55 15.25
C TYR A 201 -8.36 -9.77 15.23
N SER A 202 -8.94 -10.97 15.24
CA SER A 202 -8.22 -12.23 15.04
C SER A 202 -7.60 -12.25 13.64
N TYR A 203 -6.38 -12.80 13.52
CA TYR A 203 -5.81 -13.16 12.23
C TYR A 203 -6.84 -14.03 11.50
N SER A 204 -7.38 -13.56 10.37
CA SER A 204 -7.96 -14.48 9.39
C SER A 204 -6.77 -15.00 8.62
N PRO A 205 -6.29 -16.24 8.88
CA PRO A 205 -5.19 -16.77 8.12
C PRO A 205 -5.73 -16.93 6.71
N ALA A 206 -5.40 -16.03 5.78
CA ALA A 206 -5.60 -16.32 4.37
C ALA A 206 -4.67 -17.50 4.10
N PRO A 207 -5.17 -18.75 4.00
CA PRO A 207 -4.24 -19.87 4.04
C PRO A 207 -3.38 -19.84 2.77
N ASN A 208 -3.84 -19.14 1.73
CA ASN A 208 -3.33 -19.28 0.36
C ASN A 208 -3.72 -18.14 -0.62
N GLY A 209 -4.06 -16.92 -0.17
CA GLY A 209 -4.48 -15.83 -1.09
C GLY A 209 -3.42 -15.49 -2.17
N ALA A 210 -2.16 -15.40 -1.76
CA ALA A 210 -1.01 -15.21 -2.66
C ALA A 210 -0.75 -16.39 -3.63
N THR A 211 -1.29 -17.57 -3.32
CA THR A 211 -1.18 -18.76 -4.16
C THR A 211 -2.42 -18.95 -5.05
N ARG A 212 -3.35 -17.99 -5.15
CA ARG A 212 -4.48 -18.08 -6.11
C ARG A 212 -4.45 -17.05 -7.22
N TYR A 213 -4.09 -15.82 -6.90
CA TYR A 213 -3.98 -14.75 -7.88
C TYR A 213 -2.70 -13.95 -7.66
N SER A 214 -2.18 -13.40 -8.76
CA SER A 214 -1.06 -12.45 -8.76
C SER A 214 -1.56 -11.07 -9.13
N ILE A 215 -0.87 -10.06 -8.62
CA ILE A 215 -1.08 -8.67 -9.00
C ILE A 215 0.21 -8.17 -9.62
N THR A 216 0.15 -7.82 -10.89
CA THR A 216 1.27 -7.23 -11.63
C THR A 216 0.98 -5.77 -11.92
N GLY A 217 1.98 -4.91 -11.81
CA GLY A 217 1.80 -3.50 -12.08
C GLY A 217 2.58 -3.03 -13.31
N SER A 218 2.03 -2.02 -13.98
CA SER A 218 2.62 -1.36 -15.15
C SER A 218 2.23 0.11 -15.16
N ILE A 219 3.13 0.98 -15.63
CA ILE A 219 2.87 2.41 -15.70
C ILE A 219 2.25 2.74 -17.07
N SER A 220 1.08 3.36 -17.07
CA SER A 220 0.42 3.90 -18.27
C SER A 220 0.15 5.39 -18.08
N GLY A 221 1.00 6.23 -18.69
CA GLY A 221 0.97 7.68 -18.46
C GLY A 221 1.29 7.99 -16.99
N SER A 222 0.39 8.73 -16.32
CA SER A 222 0.49 9.06 -14.89
C SER A 222 -0.22 8.06 -13.97
N THR A 223 -0.71 6.94 -14.51
CA THR A 223 -1.52 5.96 -13.78
C THR A 223 -0.73 4.67 -13.60
N CYS A 224 -0.72 4.15 -12.36
CA CYS A 224 -0.24 2.80 -12.09
C CYS A 224 -1.38 1.81 -12.35
N VAL A 225 -1.21 0.94 -13.34
CA VAL A 225 -2.20 -0.07 -13.74
C VAL A 225 -1.79 -1.40 -13.10
N LEU A 226 -2.58 -1.83 -12.13
CA LEU A 226 -2.46 -3.11 -11.46
C LEU A 226 -3.42 -4.10 -12.08
N THR A 227 -2.90 -5.23 -12.54
CA THR A 227 -3.69 -6.30 -13.15
C THR A 227 -3.72 -7.51 -12.25
N VAL A 228 -4.93 -7.91 -11.85
CA VAL A 228 -5.17 -9.07 -11.00
C VAL A 228 -5.50 -10.26 -11.89
N ASN A 229 -4.67 -11.31 -11.85
CA ASN A 229 -4.83 -12.51 -12.67
C ASN A 229 -4.77 -13.77 -11.80
N TRP A 230 -5.38 -14.87 -12.23
CA TRP A 230 -5.07 -16.17 -11.65
C TRP A 230 -3.62 -16.57 -11.88
N ILE A 231 -3.03 -17.28 -10.91
CA ILE A 231 -1.75 -17.96 -11.13
C ILE A 231 -1.98 -19.35 -11.73
N ALA A 232 -1.04 -19.82 -12.55
CA ALA A 232 -1.16 -21.09 -13.28
C ALA A 232 -1.34 -22.32 -12.35
N ASN A 233 -0.69 -22.31 -11.18
CA ASN A 233 -0.76 -23.38 -10.19
C ASN A 233 -1.54 -22.93 -8.95
N LYS A 234 -2.69 -22.30 -9.17
CA LYS A 234 -3.48 -21.75 -8.07
C LYS A 234 -3.84 -22.83 -7.05
N ALA A 235 -3.83 -22.50 -5.77
CA ALA A 235 -4.23 -23.43 -4.72
C ALA A 235 -5.64 -23.97 -5.02
N SER A 236 -5.77 -25.30 -5.01
CA SER A 236 -7.03 -25.98 -5.23
C SER A 236 -8.04 -25.56 -4.17
N VAL A 237 -9.29 -25.38 -4.61
CA VAL A 237 -10.45 -25.23 -3.74
C VAL A 237 -11.36 -26.43 -3.97
N THR A 238 -11.98 -26.92 -2.90
CA THR A 238 -12.96 -28.01 -2.98
C THR A 238 -14.35 -27.48 -2.64
N SER A 239 -15.34 -28.02 -3.35
CA SER A 239 -16.74 -27.90 -2.97
C SER A 239 -16.97 -28.75 -1.72
N GLY A 240 -16.87 -28.15 -0.53
CA GLY A 240 -16.88 -28.93 0.72
C GLY A 240 -17.58 -28.27 1.89
N CYS A 241 -18.06 -27.05 1.73
CA CYS A 241 -18.71 -26.31 2.81
C CYS A 241 -20.20 -26.61 2.84
N ASN A 242 -20.57 -27.75 3.40
CA ASN A 242 -21.98 -28.08 3.59
C ASN A 242 -22.61 -27.13 4.61
N ASN A 243 -23.88 -26.76 4.39
CA ASN A 243 -24.73 -26.10 5.38
C ASN A 243 -24.83 -26.93 6.68
#